data_AF-A0A924HWZ9-F1
#
_entry.id   AF-A0A924HWZ9-F1
#
_cell.length_a   1.000
_cell.length_b   1.000
_cell.length_c   1.000
_cell.angle_alpha   90.00
_cell.angle_beta   90.00
_cell.angle_gamma   90.00
#
_symmetry.space_group_name_H-M   'P 1'
#
loop_
_entity.id
_entity.type
_entity.pdbx_description
1 polymer ?
#
loop_
_entity_poly.entity_id
_entity_poly.type
_entity_poly.pdbx_seq_one_letter_code
_entity_poly.pdbx_strand_id
1 'polypeptide(L)'
;MNSARIKSAAQRGFTLIELMIVIAIIGILAAVALPAYQDYTVRAKLSEAIIAGSSVKAALSEAFQSDGVTGLNNAAAAYNLGPLATKTSKYVSNITIAPATPWTITVQVLATAGNGIPTGLNGNTITFSPNVGGVAPTAASTGAIDWACGSLSTATAAARNLGNRVAGTLPAKFAPSECR
;
A
#
# COMPACT_ATOMS: atom_id res chain seq x y z
N MET A 1 -59.52 39.58 -26.46
CA MET A 1 -58.16 39.15 -26.05
C MET A 1 -58.30 38.00 -25.08
N ASN A 2 -57.92 36.78 -25.49
CA ASN A 2 -58.09 35.54 -24.73
C ASN A 2 -57.25 35.54 -23.46
N SER A 3 -57.89 35.49 -22.29
CA SER A 3 -57.25 35.19 -21.01
C SER A 3 -57.06 33.68 -20.90
N ALA A 4 -55.85 33.19 -21.18
CA ALA A 4 -55.47 31.81 -20.88
C ALA A 4 -55.32 31.67 -19.35
N ARG A 5 -56.27 30.98 -18.71
CA ARG A 5 -56.17 30.62 -17.28
C ARG A 5 -55.09 29.56 -17.10
N ILE A 6 -53.99 29.93 -16.43
CA ILE A 6 -52.99 28.98 -15.93
C ILE A 6 -53.68 28.12 -14.86
N LYS A 7 -53.97 26.85 -15.17
CA LYS A 7 -54.40 25.88 -14.15
C LYS A 7 -53.19 25.62 -13.24
N SER A 8 -53.26 26.03 -11.98
CA SER A 8 -52.27 25.63 -10.98
C SER A 8 -52.37 24.12 -10.78
N ALA A 9 -51.37 23.38 -11.24
CA ALA A 9 -51.22 21.99 -10.84
C ALA A 9 -50.98 21.99 -9.31
N ALA A 10 -51.87 21.36 -8.55
CA ALA A 10 -51.70 21.23 -7.11
C ALA A 10 -50.35 20.51 -6.85
N GLN A 11 -49.40 21.26 -6.30
CA GLN A 11 -48.05 20.76 -6.04
C GLN A 11 -48.14 19.72 -4.92
N ARG A 12 -48.07 18.43 -5.29
CA ARG A 12 -47.99 17.33 -4.32
C ARG A 12 -46.62 17.40 -3.64
N GLY A 13 -46.60 17.81 -2.37
CA GLY A 13 -45.40 17.79 -1.55
C GLY A 13 -44.98 16.37 -1.18
N PHE A 14 -43.69 16.18 -0.92
CA PHE A 14 -43.13 14.94 -0.37
C PHE A 14 -43.72 14.69 1.03
N THR A 15 -44.10 13.45 1.33
CA THR A 15 -44.58 13.09 2.66
C THR A 15 -43.42 12.86 3.63
N LEU A 16 -43.65 13.11 4.91
CA LEU A 16 -42.66 12.88 5.97
C LEU A 16 -42.30 11.38 6.06
N ILE A 17 -43.26 10.50 5.76
CA ILE A 17 -43.05 9.05 5.74
C ILE A 17 -42.15 8.61 4.56
N GLU A 18 -42.32 9.20 3.36
CA GLU A 18 -41.43 8.93 2.23
C GLU A 18 -39.99 9.37 2.56
N LEU A 19 -39.83 10.52 3.20
CA LEU A 19 -38.52 11.03 3.58
C LEU A 19 -37.85 10.16 4.66
N MET A 20 -38.62 9.65 5.63
CA MET A 20 -38.12 8.72 6.65
C MET A 20 -37.65 7.39 6.06
N ILE A 21 -38.39 6.83 5.10
CA ILE A 21 -38.00 5.58 4.44
C ILE A 21 -36.70 5.77 3.65
N VAL A 22 -36.56 6.90 2.94
CA VAL A 22 -35.33 7.21 2.20
C VAL A 22 -34.13 7.33 3.15
N ILE A 23 -34.28 8.03 4.27
CA ILE A 23 -33.21 8.14 5.28
C ILE A 23 -32.85 6.78 5.86
N ALA A 24 -33.85 5.93 6.14
CA ALA A 24 -33.61 4.59 6.66
C ALA A 24 -32.79 3.73 5.69
N ILE A 25 -33.12 3.75 4.40
CA ILE A 25 -32.38 3.03 3.36
C ILE A 25 -30.95 3.59 3.23
N ILE A 26 -30.79 4.91 3.18
CA ILE A 26 -29.47 5.56 3.13
C ILE A 26 -28.64 5.19 4.36
N GLY A 27 -29.25 5.14 5.55
CA GLY A 27 -28.57 4.76 6.79
C GLY A 27 -28.00 3.35 6.74
N ILE A 28 -28.76 2.37 6.25
CA ILE A 28 -28.30 0.98 6.08
C ILE A 28 -27.16 0.91 5.05
N LEU A 29 -27.33 1.56 3.90
CA LEU A 29 -26.31 1.57 2.85
C LEU A 29 -25.01 2.23 3.33
N ALA A 30 -25.11 3.35 4.05
CA ALA A 30 -23.96 4.06 4.60
C ALA A 30 -23.19 3.22 5.64
N ALA A 31 -23.90 2.49 6.51
CA ALA A 31 -23.26 1.64 7.51
C ALA A 31 -22.38 0.54 6.90
N VAL A 32 -22.75 0.01 5.73
CA VAL A 32 -21.95 -1.00 5.01
C VAL A 32 -20.90 -0.36 4.10
N ALA A 33 -21.24 0.75 3.44
CA ALA A 33 -20.36 1.39 2.46
C ALA A 33 -19.20 2.17 3.08
N LEU A 34 -19.42 2.84 4.22
CA LEU A 34 -18.41 3.70 4.85
C LEU A 34 -17.15 2.93 5.28
N PRO A 35 -17.24 1.76 5.97
CA PRO A 35 -16.05 0.99 6.33
C PRO A 35 -15.25 0.53 5.10
N ALA A 36 -15.94 0.10 4.04
CA ALA A 36 -15.28 -0.34 2.80
C ALA A 36 -14.58 0.83 2.08
N TYR A 37 -15.21 2.01 2.05
CA TYR A 37 -14.61 3.22 1.48
C TYR A 37 -13.39 3.68 2.28
N GLN A 38 -13.44 3.60 3.61
CA GLN A 38 -12.28 3.89 4.46
C GLN A 38 -11.12 2.95 4.15
N ASP A 39 -11.34 1.64 4.08
CA ASP A 39 -10.31 0.66 3.73
C ASP A 39 -9.72 0.93 2.33
N TYR A 40 -10.54 1.36 1.36
CA TYR A 40 -10.08 1.75 0.02
C TYR A 40 -9.17 3.00 0.07
N THR A 41 -9.59 4.06 0.77
CA THR A 41 -8.78 5.28 0.89
C THR A 41 -7.45 5.03 1.61
N VAL A 42 -7.44 4.15 2.61
CA VAL A 42 -6.21 3.72 3.28
C VAL A 42 -5.29 2.99 2.32
N ARG A 43 -5.82 2.02 1.55
CA ARG A 43 -5.04 1.30 0.53
C ARG A 43 -4.44 2.26 -0.49
N ALA A 44 -5.22 3.23 -0.98
CA ALA A 44 -4.75 4.23 -1.94
C ALA A 44 -3.58 5.07 -1.39
N LYS A 45 -3.67 5.50 -0.12
CA LYS A 45 -2.57 6.21 0.54
C LYS A 45 -1.34 5.33 0.75
N LEU A 46 -1.53 4.05 1.06
CA LEU A 46 -0.43 3.09 1.26
C LEU A 46 0.23 2.66 -0.05
N SER A 47 -0.38 2.88 -1.22
CA SER A 47 0.29 2.73 -2.51
C SER A 47 1.51 3.67 -2.64
N GLU A 48 1.48 4.86 -2.00
CA GLU A 48 2.65 5.75 -1.94
C GLU A 48 3.83 5.11 -1.20
N ALA A 49 3.57 4.27 -0.18
CA ALA A 49 4.63 3.56 0.52
C ALA A 49 5.35 2.55 -0.40
N ILE A 50 4.63 1.97 -1.37
CA ILE A 50 5.23 1.09 -2.40
C ILE A 50 6.05 1.89 -3.42
N ILE A 51 5.58 3.08 -3.81
CA ILE A 51 6.35 3.98 -4.68
C ILE A 51 7.66 4.39 -3.99
N ALA A 52 7.62 4.71 -2.70
CA ALA A 52 8.81 5.02 -1.92
C ALA A 52 9.82 3.86 -1.89
N GLY A 53 9.35 2.60 -1.81
CA GLY A 53 10.21 1.43 -1.92
C GLY A 53 10.80 1.19 -3.32
N SER A 54 10.20 1.78 -4.37
CA SER A 54 10.60 1.51 -5.76
C SER A 54 11.96 2.10 -6.12
N SER A 55 12.33 3.27 -5.58
CA SER A 55 13.68 3.83 -5.76
C SER A 55 14.76 2.96 -5.12
N VAL A 56 14.46 2.39 -3.95
CA VAL A 56 15.37 1.49 -3.22
C VAL A 56 15.54 0.16 -3.97
N LYS A 57 14.45 -0.37 -4.53
CA LYS A 57 14.50 -1.56 -5.40
C LYS A 57 15.40 -1.33 -6.61
N ALA A 58 15.31 -0.17 -7.25
CA ALA A 58 16.17 0.18 -8.38
C ALA A 58 17.65 0.23 -7.96
N ALA A 59 17.97 0.93 -6.87
CA ALA A 59 19.33 1.02 -6.36
C ALA A 59 19.94 -0.35 -6.00
N LEU A 60 19.18 -1.23 -5.33
CA LEU A 60 19.64 -2.60 -5.05
C LEU A 60 19.78 -3.43 -6.34
N SER A 61 18.90 -3.24 -7.32
CA SER A 61 19.00 -3.94 -8.60
C SER A 61 20.27 -3.53 -9.36
N GLU A 62 20.58 -2.24 -9.42
CA GLU A 62 21.83 -1.74 -10.02
C GLU A 62 23.07 -2.24 -9.27
N ALA A 63 23.04 -2.25 -7.94
CA ALA A 63 24.13 -2.76 -7.13
C ALA A 63 24.38 -4.26 -7.38
N PHE A 64 23.31 -5.05 -7.50
CA PHE A 64 23.41 -6.46 -7.86
C PHE A 64 23.97 -6.67 -9.27
N GLN A 65 23.56 -5.87 -10.25
CA GLN A 65 24.09 -5.95 -11.60
C GLN A 65 25.58 -5.59 -11.68
N SER A 66 26.05 -4.72 -10.76
CA SER A 66 27.44 -4.26 -10.73
C SER A 66 28.38 -5.27 -10.06
N ASP A 67 27.97 -5.88 -8.94
CA ASP A 67 28.86 -6.70 -8.10
C ASP A 67 28.12 -7.83 -7.34
N GLY A 68 27.01 -8.30 -7.90
CA GLY A 68 26.22 -9.40 -7.33
C GLY A 68 25.80 -9.16 -5.88
N VAL A 69 25.94 -10.19 -5.05
CA VAL A 69 25.58 -10.12 -3.61
C VAL A 69 26.47 -9.19 -2.80
N THR A 70 27.72 -8.96 -3.24
CA THR A 70 28.61 -7.97 -2.60
C THR A 70 28.08 -6.56 -2.84
N GLY A 71 27.64 -6.28 -4.06
CA GLY A 71 26.93 -5.04 -4.39
C GLY A 71 25.68 -4.84 -3.55
N LEU A 72 24.85 -5.87 -3.38
CA LEU A 72 23.67 -5.82 -2.50
C LEU A 72 24.04 -5.49 -1.04
N ASN A 73 25.05 -6.14 -0.47
CA ASN A 73 25.52 -5.87 0.89
C ASN A 73 25.96 -4.39 1.06
N ASN A 74 26.78 -3.92 0.13
CA ASN A 74 27.32 -2.56 0.15
C ASN A 74 26.22 -1.51 0.01
N ALA A 75 25.29 -1.70 -0.93
CA ALA A 75 24.16 -0.80 -1.14
C ALA A 75 23.19 -0.81 0.05
N ALA A 76 22.91 -1.98 0.63
CA ALA A 76 22.08 -2.10 1.83
C ALA A 76 22.69 -1.33 3.03
N ALA A 77 23.98 -1.54 3.28
CA ALA A 77 24.70 -0.83 4.33
C ALA A 77 24.73 0.69 4.09
N ALA A 78 25.09 1.12 2.89
CA ALA A 78 25.14 2.54 2.52
C ALA A 78 23.77 3.21 2.66
N TYR A 79 22.70 2.56 2.18
CA TYR A 79 21.35 3.09 2.32
C TYR A 79 20.97 3.24 3.81
N ASN A 80 21.24 2.24 4.64
CA ASN A 80 20.92 2.28 6.06
C ASN A 80 21.66 3.40 6.81
N LEU A 81 22.91 3.71 6.44
CA LEU A 81 23.67 4.82 7.01
C LEU A 81 23.18 6.21 6.56
N GLY A 82 22.42 6.28 5.46
CA GLY A 82 21.84 7.53 4.98
C GLY A 82 20.93 8.21 6.02
N PRO A 83 20.81 9.56 6.00
CA PRO A 83 19.97 10.29 6.94
C PRO A 83 18.50 9.85 6.88
N LEU A 84 17.82 9.81 8.03
CA LEU A 84 16.39 9.44 8.09
C LEU A 84 15.52 10.36 7.22
N ALA A 85 15.86 11.65 7.13
CA ALA A 85 15.11 12.64 6.37
C ALA A 85 15.01 12.31 4.85
N THR A 86 15.93 11.51 4.31
CA THR A 86 15.87 11.08 2.90
C THR A 86 15.03 9.82 2.69
N LYS A 87 14.54 9.21 3.78
CA LYS A 87 13.80 7.94 3.81
C LYS A 87 12.34 8.10 4.27
N THR A 88 11.94 9.32 4.61
CA THR A 88 10.62 9.65 5.14
C THR A 88 9.76 10.35 4.10
N SER A 89 8.45 10.14 4.19
CA SER A 89 7.44 10.87 3.41
C SER A 89 6.19 11.10 4.25
N LYS A 90 5.13 11.66 3.65
CA LYS A 90 3.83 11.85 4.31
C LYS A 90 3.24 10.55 4.89
N TYR A 91 3.56 9.40 4.28
CA TYR A 91 3.00 8.09 4.64
C TYR A 91 4.06 7.05 5.02
N VAL A 92 5.34 7.42 4.97
CA VAL A 92 6.47 6.53 5.29
C VAL A 92 7.29 7.14 6.43
N SER A 93 7.44 6.40 7.53
CA SER A 93 8.22 6.84 8.69
C SER A 93 9.70 6.45 8.60
N ASN A 94 10.02 5.38 7.89
CA ASN A 94 11.39 4.93 7.64
C ASN A 94 11.41 3.88 6.53
N ILE A 95 12.57 3.71 5.91
CA ILE A 95 12.89 2.56 5.07
C ILE A 95 14.23 1.99 5.54
N THR A 96 14.28 0.69 5.79
CA THR A 96 15.51 -0.02 6.14
C THR A 96 15.72 -1.22 5.24
N ILE A 97 16.95 -1.71 5.13
CA ILE A 97 17.30 -2.87 4.31
C ILE A 97 18.04 -3.87 5.19
N ALA A 98 17.71 -5.16 5.12
CA ALA A 98 18.54 -6.18 5.76
C ALA A 98 19.97 -6.13 5.15
N PRO A 99 21.04 -6.00 5.95
CA PRO A 99 22.40 -5.76 5.43
C PRO A 99 23.03 -6.97 4.73
N ALA A 100 22.38 -8.12 4.80
CA ALA A 100 22.74 -9.37 4.14
C ALA A 100 21.45 -10.11 3.75
N THR A 101 21.57 -11.32 3.18
CA THR A 101 20.45 -12.23 2.90
C THR A 101 19.44 -12.23 4.06
N PRO A 102 18.14 -11.93 3.82
CA PRO A 102 17.45 -11.88 2.52
C PRO A 102 17.46 -10.53 1.78
N TRP A 103 18.19 -9.50 2.22
CA TRP A 103 18.18 -8.12 1.69
C TRP A 103 16.79 -7.48 1.61
N THR A 104 15.90 -7.87 2.51
CA THR A 104 14.54 -7.34 2.55
C THR A 104 14.55 -5.84 2.83
N ILE A 105 13.97 -5.07 1.92
CA ILE A 105 13.59 -3.68 2.13
C ILE A 105 12.35 -3.68 3.01
N THR A 106 12.38 -2.94 4.12
CA THR A 106 11.26 -2.78 5.04
C THR A 106 10.82 -1.32 5.01
N VAL A 107 9.63 -1.07 4.47
CA VAL A 107 8.99 0.25 4.47
C VAL A 107 8.05 0.32 5.66
N GLN A 108 8.30 1.27 6.58
CA GLN A 108 7.45 1.50 7.75
C GLN A 108 6.41 2.58 7.45
N VAL A 109 5.16 2.27 7.76
CA VAL A 109 4.02 3.18 7.57
C VAL A 109 4.02 4.24 8.66
N LEU A 110 3.93 5.51 8.24
CA LEU A 110 3.56 6.61 9.13
C LEU A 110 2.04 6.78 9.09
N ALA A 111 1.35 6.40 10.17
CA ALA A 111 -0.09 6.60 10.30
C ALA A 111 -0.39 7.63 11.40
N THR A 112 -1.00 8.74 11.00
CA THR A 112 -1.40 9.81 11.93
C THR A 112 -2.83 10.23 11.64
N ALA A 113 -3.50 10.79 12.64
CA ALA A 113 -4.82 11.39 12.41
C ALA A 113 -4.77 12.46 11.29
N GLY A 114 -3.67 13.22 11.20
CA GLY A 114 -3.50 14.28 10.20
C GLY A 114 -3.29 13.78 8.77
N ASN A 115 -2.77 12.57 8.56
CA ASN A 115 -2.64 11.99 7.22
C ASN A 115 -3.80 11.06 6.85
N GLY A 116 -4.73 10.83 7.78
CA GLY A 116 -5.97 10.10 7.59
C GLY A 116 -5.76 8.61 7.31
N ILE A 117 -4.69 8.02 7.86
CA ILE A 117 -4.53 6.58 8.01
C ILE A 117 -4.87 6.23 9.46
N PRO A 118 -5.64 5.17 9.75
CA PRO A 118 -5.92 4.74 11.10
C PRO A 118 -4.62 4.59 11.92
N THR A 119 -4.54 5.27 13.06
CA THR A 119 -3.31 5.34 13.88
C THR A 119 -2.83 3.98 14.38
N GLY A 120 -3.73 3.00 14.49
CA GLY A 120 -3.38 1.60 14.79
C GLY A 120 -2.56 0.90 13.69
N LEU A 121 -2.38 1.53 12.52
CA LEU A 121 -1.49 1.05 11.46
C LEU A 121 -0.10 1.69 11.52
N ASN A 122 0.17 2.59 12.47
CA ASN A 122 1.46 3.27 12.57
C ASN A 122 2.58 2.28 12.90
N GLY A 123 3.68 2.35 12.18
CA GLY A 123 4.81 1.42 12.32
C GLY A 123 4.59 0.07 11.65
N ASN A 124 3.41 -0.20 11.08
CA ASN A 124 3.22 -1.41 10.28
C ASN A 124 4.13 -1.40 9.05
N THR A 125 4.51 -2.58 8.58
CA THR A 125 5.51 -2.72 7.53
C THR A 125 4.96 -3.37 6.26
N ILE A 126 5.44 -2.85 5.13
CA ILE A 126 5.43 -3.52 3.84
C ILE A 126 6.88 -3.89 3.52
N THR A 127 7.10 -5.09 3.01
CA THR A 127 8.42 -5.63 2.72
C THR A 127 8.61 -5.86 1.23
N PHE A 128 9.84 -5.69 0.73
CA PHE A 128 10.24 -6.12 -0.59
C PHE A 128 11.50 -6.97 -0.51
N SER A 129 11.48 -8.18 -1.05
CA SER A 129 12.61 -9.11 -1.01
C SER A 129 13.07 -9.44 -2.44
N PRO A 130 14.37 -9.30 -2.76
CA PRO A 130 14.89 -9.61 -4.09
C PRO A 130 14.95 -11.12 -4.33
N ASN A 131 14.68 -11.54 -5.55
CA ASN A 131 14.75 -12.92 -6.01
C ASN A 131 15.51 -12.97 -7.33
N VAL A 132 16.34 -13.99 -7.54
CA VAL A 132 16.93 -14.31 -8.85
C VAL A 132 16.61 -15.77 -9.13
N GLY A 133 15.90 -16.03 -10.23
CA GLY A 133 15.40 -17.38 -10.52
C GLY A 133 14.42 -17.91 -9.46
N GLY A 134 13.65 -17.01 -8.82
CA GLY A 134 12.66 -17.38 -7.80
C GLY A 134 13.24 -17.75 -6.43
N VAL A 135 14.52 -17.51 -6.15
CA VAL A 135 15.13 -17.74 -4.83
C VAL A 135 15.94 -16.53 -4.37
N ALA A 136 16.36 -16.50 -3.10
CA ALA A 136 17.22 -15.43 -2.60
C ALA A 136 18.53 -15.38 -3.42
N PRO A 137 19.02 -14.18 -3.80
CA PRO A 137 20.28 -14.05 -4.52
C PRO A 137 21.43 -14.75 -3.79
N THR A 138 22.29 -15.41 -4.55
CA THR A 138 23.51 -16.08 -4.08
C THR A 138 24.71 -15.54 -4.85
N ALA A 139 25.93 -15.87 -4.42
CA ALA A 139 27.14 -15.47 -5.14
C ALA A 139 27.20 -16.02 -6.57
N ALA A 140 26.48 -17.10 -6.88
CA ALA A 140 26.38 -17.69 -8.22
C ALA A 140 25.17 -17.19 -9.02
N SER A 141 24.30 -16.39 -8.42
CA SER A 141 23.09 -15.89 -9.08
C SER A 141 23.46 -14.94 -10.22
N THR A 142 22.84 -15.14 -11.38
CA THR A 142 22.98 -14.30 -12.57
C THR A 142 21.59 -14.01 -13.15
N GLY A 143 21.44 -12.86 -13.81
CA GLY A 143 20.16 -12.41 -14.38
C GLY A 143 19.49 -11.30 -13.58
N ALA A 144 18.26 -10.95 -13.96
CA ALA A 144 17.53 -9.85 -13.36
C ALA A 144 16.95 -10.20 -11.98
N ILE A 145 16.75 -9.18 -11.13
CA ILE A 145 16.05 -9.33 -9.86
C ILE A 145 14.53 -9.19 -10.06
N ASP A 146 13.81 -10.21 -9.59
CA ASP A 146 12.38 -10.16 -9.32
C ASP A 146 12.12 -9.77 -7.86
N TRP A 147 11.08 -8.98 -7.62
CA TRP A 147 10.77 -8.49 -6.27
C TRP A 147 9.50 -9.13 -5.71
N ALA A 148 9.64 -9.87 -4.62
CA ALA A 148 8.50 -10.30 -3.80
C ALA A 148 8.06 -9.14 -2.92
N CYS A 149 6.77 -8.84 -2.88
CA CYS A 149 6.22 -7.92 -1.89
C CYS A 149 5.48 -8.70 -0.79
N GLY A 150 5.58 -8.22 0.45
CA GLY A 150 4.90 -8.81 1.59
C GLY A 150 4.19 -7.77 2.45
N SER A 151 3.01 -8.15 2.91
CA SER A 151 2.31 -7.55 4.05
C SER A 151 2.24 -8.62 5.15
N LEU A 152 1.20 -8.65 6.01
CA LEU A 152 0.93 -9.83 6.84
C LEU A 152 0.78 -11.12 6.03
N SER A 153 0.50 -11.00 4.72
CA SER A 153 0.47 -12.11 3.79
C SER A 153 1.49 -11.92 2.66
N THR A 154 1.95 -13.04 2.11
CA THR A 154 2.88 -13.12 0.97
C THR A 154 2.31 -14.04 -0.11
N ALA A 155 0.99 -14.21 -0.15
CA ALA A 155 0.31 -15.18 -0.99
C ALA A 155 0.53 -14.90 -2.48
N THR A 156 0.51 -13.64 -2.90
CA THR A 156 0.80 -13.22 -4.27
C THR A 156 2.24 -13.51 -4.64
N ALA A 157 3.21 -13.27 -3.74
CA ALA A 157 4.61 -13.61 -3.98
C ALA A 157 4.80 -15.13 -4.12
N ALA A 158 4.14 -15.91 -3.27
CA ALA A 158 4.14 -17.37 -3.35
C ALA A 158 3.52 -17.88 -4.66
N ALA A 159 2.39 -17.32 -5.09
CA ALA A 159 1.75 -17.65 -6.37
C ALA A 159 2.63 -17.31 -7.60
N ARG A 160 3.57 -16.37 -7.44
CA ARG A 160 4.58 -16.01 -8.44
C ARG A 160 5.86 -16.84 -8.34
N ASN A 161 5.89 -17.89 -7.52
CA ASN A 161 7.06 -18.74 -7.27
C ASN A 161 8.29 -17.97 -6.76
N LEU A 162 8.08 -16.91 -5.96
CA LEU A 162 9.16 -16.15 -5.34
C LEU A 162 9.46 -16.73 -3.95
N GLY A 163 10.57 -17.45 -3.83
CA GLY A 163 11.06 -18.15 -2.65
C GLY A 163 11.59 -17.23 -1.56
N ASN A 164 12.28 -16.15 -1.92
CA ASN A 164 12.67 -15.11 -0.98
C ASN A 164 11.51 -14.14 -0.79
N ARG A 165 10.69 -14.42 0.22
CA ARG A 165 9.52 -13.60 0.58
C ARG A 165 9.49 -13.48 2.11
N VAL A 166 9.56 -12.26 2.60
CA VAL A 166 9.47 -11.96 4.04
C VAL A 166 8.15 -11.26 4.29
N ALA A 167 7.39 -11.71 5.29
CA ALA A 167 6.15 -11.03 5.66
C ALA A 167 6.46 -9.70 6.37
N GLY A 168 5.64 -8.68 6.07
CA GLY A 168 5.57 -7.47 6.86
C GLY A 168 4.52 -7.61 7.97
N THR A 169 4.04 -6.47 8.48
CA THR A 169 3.04 -6.43 9.56
C THR A 169 1.76 -5.68 9.17
N LEU A 170 1.71 -5.06 7.99
CA LEU A 170 0.49 -4.41 7.51
C LEU A 170 -0.62 -5.44 7.23
N PRO A 171 -1.85 -5.28 7.74
CA PRO A 171 -2.94 -6.16 7.38
C PRO A 171 -3.19 -6.20 5.87
N ALA A 172 -3.26 -7.41 5.30
CA ALA A 172 -3.36 -7.62 3.85
C ALA A 172 -4.57 -6.91 3.22
N LYS A 173 -5.64 -6.69 3.99
CA LYS A 173 -6.81 -5.92 3.53
C LYS A 173 -6.49 -4.45 3.21
N PHE A 174 -5.42 -3.88 3.76
CA PHE A 174 -4.94 -2.53 3.44
C PHE A 174 -3.78 -2.52 2.45
N ALA A 175 -3.18 -3.68 2.16
CA ALA A 175 -2.09 -3.80 1.19
C ALA A 175 -2.62 -3.83 -0.26
N PRO A 176 -1.92 -3.22 -1.22
CA PRO A 176 -2.13 -3.47 -2.64
C PRO A 176 -1.95 -4.94 -3.02
N SER A 177 -2.56 -5.36 -4.14
CA SER A 177 -2.69 -6.77 -4.54
C SER A 177 -1.37 -7.52 -4.63
N GLU A 178 -0.32 -6.83 -5.09
CA GLU A 178 1.02 -7.37 -5.27
C GLU A 178 1.71 -7.72 -3.94
N CYS A 179 1.25 -7.14 -2.83
CA CYS A 179 1.77 -7.32 -1.48
C CYS A 179 0.84 -8.16 -0.58
N ARG A 180 -0.22 -8.75 -1.13
CA ARG A 180 -1.11 -9.67 -0.41
C ARG A 180 -0.60 -11.10 -0.46
#